data_AF-A0A532CYX2-F1
#
_entry.id   AF-A0A532CYX2-F1
#
_cell.length_a   1.000
_cell.length_b   1.000
_cell.length_c   1.000
_cell.angle_alpha   90.00
_cell.angle_beta   90.00
_cell.angle_gamma   90.00
#
_symmetry.space_group_name_H-M   'P 1'
#
loop_
_entity.id
_entity.type
_entity.pdbx_description
1 polymer ?
#
loop_
_entity_poly.entity_id
_entity_poly.type
_entity_poly.pdbx_seq_one_letter_code
_entity_poly.pdbx_strand_id
1 'polypeptide(L)' 'MRGGKGGQVTFPYLQPLVDHELTTLRTCVNRQQPFGTADWQARMAALLGLASTLRPRGRPRTSPEK' A
#
# COMPACT_ATOMS: atom_id res chain seq x y z
N MET A 1 32.81 -13.64 -21.31
CA MET A 1 32.45 -13.53 -19.88
C MET A 1 31.02 -13.99 -19.68
N ARG A 2 30.78 -14.98 -18.80
CA ARG A 2 29.45 -15.58 -18.60
C ARG A 2 28.57 -14.66 -17.75
N GLY A 3 27.56 -14.04 -18.38
CA GLY A 3 26.53 -13.28 -17.69
C GLY A 3 25.66 -14.23 -16.87
N GLY A 4 25.79 -14.19 -15.55
CA GLY A 4 24.94 -14.92 -14.62
C GLY A 4 23.50 -14.41 -14.74
N LYS A 5 22.63 -15.22 -15.34
CA LYS A 5 21.18 -15.03 -15.25
C LYS A 5 20.81 -15.24 -13.78
N GLY A 6 20.61 -14.15 -13.05
CA GLY A 6 20.04 -14.20 -11.70
C GLY A 6 18.70 -14.93 -11.79
N GLY A 7 18.66 -16.16 -11.30
CA GLY A 7 17.47 -16.98 -11.26
C GLY A 7 16.43 -16.29 -10.40
N GLN A 8 15.43 -15.69 -11.04
CA GLN A 8 14.23 -15.25 -10.36
C GLN A 8 13.57 -16.52 -9.83
N VAL A 9 13.53 -16.67 -8.51
CA VAL A 9 12.89 -17.80 -7.86
C VAL A 9 11.38 -17.61 -8.00
N THR A 10 10.80 -18.22 -9.02
CA THR A 10 9.37 -18.12 -9.31
C THR A 10 8.60 -19.11 -8.43
N PHE A 11 7.94 -18.61 -7.39
CA PHE A 11 7.00 -19.39 -6.58
C PHE A 11 5.57 -19.13 -7.07
N PRO A 12 4.96 -20.03 -7.86
CA PRO A 12 3.67 -19.77 -8.53
C PRO A 12 2.51 -19.52 -7.55
N TYR A 13 2.58 -20.09 -6.34
CA TYR A 13 1.55 -19.90 -5.30
C TYR A 13 1.63 -18.53 -4.61
N LEU A 14 2.81 -17.91 -4.58
CA LEU A 14 3.03 -16.62 -3.91
C LEU A 14 2.72 -15.43 -4.83
N GLN A 15 2.58 -15.64 -6.14
CA GLN A 15 2.34 -14.55 -7.10
C GLN A 15 1.15 -13.65 -6.75
N PRO A 16 -0.07 -14.15 -6.50
CA PRO A 16 -1.20 -13.27 -6.19
C PRO A 16 -1.05 -12.54 -4.84
N LEU A 17 -0.41 -13.16 -3.85
CA LEU A 17 -0.11 -12.53 -2.57
C LEU A 17 0.89 -11.37 -2.75
N VAL A 18 1.96 -11.61 -3.50
CA VAL A 18 2.98 -10.62 -3.84
C VAL A 18 2.40 -9.48 -4.67
N ASP A 19 1.48 -9.74 -5.60
CA ASP A 19 0.83 -8.71 -6.41
C ASP A 19 -0.05 -7.78 -5.56
N HIS A 20 -0.76 -8.33 -4.58
CA HIS A 20 -1.56 -7.55 -3.62
C HIS A 20 -0.67 -6.66 -2.73
N GLU A 21 0.41 -7.23 -2.18
CA GLU A 21 1.37 -6.48 -1.37
C GLU A 21 2.04 -5.36 -2.18
N LEU A 22 2.44 -5.66 -3.41
CA LEU A 22 3.06 -4.69 -4.32
C LEU A 22 2.08 -3.56 -4.68
N THR A 23 0.81 -3.89 -4.92
CA THR A 23 -0.25 -2.89 -5.17
C THR A 23 -0.47 -1.99 -3.95
N THR A 24 -0.47 -2.58 -2.76
CA THR A 24 -0.60 -1.85 -1.49
C THR A 24 0.58 -0.91 -1.29
N LEU A 25 1.80 -1.39 -1.55
CA LEU A 25 3.03 -0.59 -1.44
C LEU A 25 3.03 0.57 -2.43
N ARG A 26 2.68 0.31 -3.70
CA ARG A 26 2.53 1.36 -4.72
C ARG A 26 1.52 2.42 -4.32
N THR A 27 0.37 1.99 -3.77
CA THR A 27 -0.63 2.92 -3.23
C THR A 27 -0.06 3.76 -2.09
N CYS A 28 0.69 3.15 -1.17
CA CYS A 28 1.29 3.87 -0.06
C CYS A 28 2.28 4.95 -0.52
N VAL A 29 3.14 4.60 -1.47
CA VAL A 29 4.09 5.54 -2.09
C VAL A 29 3.38 6.67 -2.82
N ASN A 30 2.41 6.35 -3.68
CA ASN A 30 1.68 7.35 -4.48
C ASN A 30 0.86 8.32 -3.63
N ARG A 31 0.39 7.88 -2.46
CA ARG A 31 -0.42 8.68 -1.53
C ARG A 31 0.41 9.34 -0.43
N GLN A 32 1.70 9.03 -0.35
CA GLN A 32 2.59 9.42 0.75
C GLN A 32 2.02 9.01 2.13
N GLN A 33 1.34 7.87 2.19
CA GLN A 33 0.78 7.32 3.43
C GLN A 33 1.70 6.21 3.99
N PRO A 34 1.69 5.99 5.32
CA PRO A 34 2.46 4.90 5.92
C PRO A 34 2.04 3.51 5.40
N PHE A 35 2.97 2.56 5.38
CA PHE A 35 2.71 1.15 5.04
C PHE A 35 2.67 0.30 6.32
N GLY A 36 1.84 -0.75 6.35
CA GLY A 36 1.70 -1.67 7.48
C GLY A 36 0.25 -1.93 7.85
N THR A 37 0.01 -2.35 9.10
CA THR A 37 -1.35 -2.56 9.63
C THR A 37 -2.10 -1.24 9.80
N ALA A 38 -3.43 -1.27 9.76
CA ALA A 38 -4.26 -0.07 9.89
C ALA A 38 -3.97 0.71 11.20
N ASP A 39 -3.79 0.01 12.32
CA ASP A 39 -3.44 0.61 13.61
C ASP A 39 -2.09 1.33 13.57
N TRP A 40 -1.09 0.70 12.94
CA TRP A 40 0.22 1.30 12.76
C TRP A 40 0.16 2.52 11.86
N GLN A 41 -0.57 2.42 10.74
CA GLN A 41 -0.76 3.52 9.80
C GLN A 41 -1.44 4.72 10.46
N ALA A 42 -2.48 4.49 11.26
CA ALA A 42 -3.18 5.54 11.99
C ALA A 42 -2.26 6.24 13.01
N ARG A 43 -1.50 5.46 13.78
CA ARG A 43 -0.52 6.00 14.75
C ARG A 43 0.55 6.83 14.05
N MET A 44 1.17 6.31 12.99
CA MET A 44 2.22 7.02 12.26
C MET A 44 1.68 8.25 11.54
N ALA A 45 0.47 8.17 10.97
CA ALA A 45 -0.16 9.32 10.33
C ALA A 45 -0.51 10.43 11.32
N ALA A 46 -0.90 10.09 12.55
CA ALA A 46 -1.09 11.07 13.62
C ALA A 46 0.25 11.70 14.05
N LEU A 47 1.28 10.89 14.28
CA LEU A 47 2.61 11.35 14.71
C LEU A 47 3.28 12.26 13.66
N LEU A 48 3.10 11.97 12.37
CA LEU A 48 3.75 12.69 11.27
C LEU A 48 2.87 13.79 10.64
N GLY A 49 1.64 14.00 11.14
CA GLY A 49 0.70 14.97 10.56
C GLY A 49 0.17 14.57 9.17
N LEU A 50 0.20 13.28 8.83
CA LEU A 50 -0.22 12.72 7.53
C LEU A 50 -1.65 12.17 7.54
N ALA A 51 -2.47 12.50 8.53
CA ALA A 51 -3.84 11.96 8.65
C ALA A 51 -4.72 12.23 7.40
N SER A 52 -4.46 13.32 6.66
CA SER A 52 -5.14 13.64 5.40
C SER A 52 -4.85 12.61 4.29
N THR A 53 -3.68 11.98 4.29
CA THR A 53 -3.26 10.99 3.29
C THR A 53 -4.06 9.69 3.38
N LEU A 54 -4.64 9.38 4.55
CA LEU A 54 -5.45 8.17 4.77
C LEU A 54 -6.90 8.31 4.31
N ARG A 55 -7.43 9.53 4.21
CA ARG A 55 -8.84 9.79 3.83
C ARG A 55 -9.11 9.35 2.38
N PRO A 56 -10.28 8.77 2.05
CA PRO A 56 -10.58 8.37 0.67
C PRO A 56 -10.44 9.56 -0.30
N ARG A 57 -9.92 9.29 -1.52
CA ARG A 57 -9.79 10.34 -2.55
C ARG A 57 -11.16 10.72 -3.10
N GLY A 58 -11.32 12.00 -3.43
CA GLY A 58 -12.54 12.56 -4.01
C GLY A 58 -13.41 13.29 -3.00
N ARG A 59 -14.50 13.89 -3.48
CA ARG A 59 -15.48 14.56 -2.63
C ARG A 59 -16.11 13.52 -1.71
N PRO A 60 -16.18 13.74 -0.38
CA PRO A 60 -16.97 12.90 0.50
C PRO A 60 -18.37 12.74 -0.09
N ARG A 61 -18.79 11.50 -0.29
CA ARG A 61 -20.16 11.23 -0.74
C ARG A 61 -21.07 11.70 0.39
N THR A 62 -22.06 12.54 0.08
CA THR A 62 -23.18 12.77 0.98
C THR A 62 -23.75 11.40 1.29
N SER A 63 -23.72 10.99 2.56
CA SER A 63 -24.26 9.70 2.98
C SER A 63 -25.69 9.55 2.45
N PRO A 64 -26.09 8.38 1.93
CA PRO A 64 -27.52 8.07 1.96
C PRO A 64 -27.94 8.12 3.43
N GLU A 65 -28.94 8.95 3.70
CA GLU A 65 -29.67 8.95 4.95
C GLU A 65 -30.20 7.53 5.19
N LYS A 66 -29.84 6.99 6.37
CA LYS A 66 -30.33 5.80 7.08
C LYS A 66 -30.97 4.65 6.29
#